data_AF-A0A3P7IPG8-F1
#
_entry.id   AF-A0A3P7IPG8-F1
#
_cell.length_a   1.000
_cell.length_b   1.000
_cell.length_c   1.000
_cell.angle_alpha   90.00
_cell.angle_beta   90.00
_cell.angle_gamma   90.00
#
_symmetry.space_group_name_H-M   'P 1'
#
loop_
_entity.id
_entity.type
_entity.pdbx_description
1 polymer ?
#
loop_
_entity_poly.entity_id
_entity_poly.type
_entity_poly.pdbx_seq_one_letter_code
_entity_poly.pdbx_strand_id
1 'polypeptide(L)'
;MTIDGVWEDLYNGLQAVYRREVMKSQRYMELYTSVYDFCTAVSVNPSTPAGGVVGRPSRSGARSSHKNYNAEDGAVTGTDFVGVEMYAKLTAFIESYGAQDLLGEDLLRYYTTQWSEFRFSSKVVDGIFSYLNRHWIKRELDEGNGNIYMIYTLALVIWKRILFMESKERVTDAVLDLIRRERNGETIPRKLIRDVTDCYVELGIEEDETPDQVRSAQPNPNAKLKVYMDHFEAKFLRETENYYANEAQAFL
;
A
#
# COMPACT_ATOMS: atom_id res chain seq x y z
N MET A 1 9.11 -17.92 21.69
CA MET A 1 8.21 -17.69 20.54
C MET A 1 9.12 -17.47 19.34
N THR A 2 9.11 -18.34 18.34
CA THR A 2 9.90 -18.15 17.11
C THR A 2 9.11 -17.29 16.13
N ILE A 3 9.80 -16.51 15.29
CA ILE A 3 9.14 -15.68 14.28
C ILE A 3 8.26 -16.50 13.34
N ASP A 4 8.67 -17.72 13.00
CA ASP A 4 7.92 -18.55 12.04
C ASP A 4 6.56 -18.98 12.58
N GLY A 5 6.43 -19.27 13.88
CA GLY A 5 5.13 -19.64 14.48
C GLY A 5 4.18 -18.46 14.61
N VAL A 6 4.70 -17.26 14.91
CA VAL A 6 3.92 -16.01 14.91
C VAL A 6 3.48 -15.65 13.49
N TRP A 7 4.39 -15.81 12.53
CA TRP A 7 4.13 -15.52 11.13
C TRP A 7 3.11 -16.47 10.53
N GLU A 8 3.10 -17.75 10.90
CA GLU A 8 2.13 -18.72 10.37
C GLU A 8 0.67 -18.33 10.68
N ASP A 9 0.37 -18.00 11.94
CA ASP A 9 -0.97 -17.54 12.33
C ASP A 9 -1.34 -16.21 11.65
N LEU A 10 -0.36 -15.30 11.60
CA LEU A 10 -0.53 -14.00 10.94
C LEU A 10 -0.80 -14.17 9.45
N TYR A 11 -0.03 -15.00 8.77
CA TYR A 11 -0.17 -15.32 7.35
C TYR A 11 -1.56 -15.88 7.03
N ASN A 12 -2.07 -16.81 7.84
CA ASN A 12 -3.44 -17.32 7.69
C ASN A 12 -4.48 -16.22 7.89
N GLY A 13 -4.27 -15.34 8.87
CA GLY A 13 -5.11 -14.15 9.07
C GLY A 13 -5.08 -13.20 7.87
N LEU A 14 -3.91 -12.93 7.29
CA LEU A 14 -3.75 -12.09 6.11
C LEU A 14 -4.39 -12.72 4.87
N GLN A 15 -4.24 -14.04 4.68
CA GLN A 15 -4.94 -14.76 3.63
C GLN A 15 -6.46 -14.60 3.76
N ALA A 16 -7.01 -14.74 4.96
CA ALA A 16 -8.45 -14.54 5.19
C ALA A 16 -8.89 -13.10 4.83
N VAL A 17 -8.10 -12.09 5.22
CA VAL A 17 -8.36 -10.67 4.87
C VAL A 17 -8.35 -10.45 3.36
N TYR A 18 -7.37 -11.00 2.64
CA TYR A 18 -7.26 -10.87 1.19
C TYR A 18 -8.20 -11.80 0.41
N ARG A 19 -8.73 -12.87 1.03
CA ARG A 19 -9.82 -13.69 0.48
C ARG A 19 -11.21 -13.09 0.72
N ARG A 20 -11.30 -12.01 1.49
CA ARG A 20 -12.55 -11.32 1.87
C ARG A 20 -13.41 -12.14 2.82
N GLU A 21 -12.77 -12.99 3.63
CA GLU A 21 -13.47 -13.72 4.68
C GLU A 21 -13.88 -12.76 5.80
N VAL A 22 -15.11 -12.93 6.33
CA VAL A 22 -15.61 -12.07 7.39
C VAL A 22 -14.79 -12.31 8.66
N MET A 23 -14.02 -11.30 9.06
CA MET A 23 -13.22 -11.35 10.28
C MET A 23 -13.97 -10.68 11.44
N LYS A 24 -14.10 -11.42 12.56
CA LYS A 24 -14.63 -10.85 13.80
C LYS A 24 -13.61 -9.91 14.43
N SER A 25 -14.09 -8.88 15.14
CA SER A 25 -13.24 -7.93 15.88
C SER A 25 -12.24 -8.63 16.81
N GLN A 26 -12.65 -9.72 17.46
CA GLN A 26 -11.76 -10.53 18.29
C GLN A 26 -10.55 -11.04 17.50
N ARG A 27 -10.76 -11.62 16.31
CA ARG A 27 -9.68 -12.14 15.48
C ARG A 27 -8.77 -11.03 14.98
N TYR A 28 -9.34 -9.88 14.61
CA TYR A 28 -8.56 -8.69 14.26
C TYR A 28 -7.63 -8.26 15.41
N MET A 29 -8.16 -8.22 16.64
CA MET A 29 -7.38 -7.86 17.82
C MET A 29 -6.31 -8.90 18.16
N GLU A 30 -6.57 -10.19 17.94
CA GLU A 30 -5.55 -11.24 18.10
C GLU A 30 -4.38 -11.02 17.14
N LEU A 31 -4.66 -10.77 15.85
CA LEU A 31 -3.62 -10.49 14.86
C LEU A 31 -2.82 -9.23 15.22
N TYR A 32 -3.50 -8.14 15.56
CA TYR A 32 -2.85 -6.91 16.02
C TYR A 32 -1.96 -7.14 17.25
N THR A 33 -2.47 -7.87 18.25
CA THR A 33 -1.73 -8.18 19.48
C THR A 33 -0.52 -9.05 19.18
N SER A 34 -0.65 -10.01 18.26
CA SER A 34 0.45 -10.85 17.80
C SER A 34 1.60 -10.00 17.19
N VAL A 35 1.27 -9.03 16.33
CA VAL A 35 2.27 -8.09 15.79
C VAL A 35 2.90 -7.24 16.90
N TYR A 36 2.09 -6.72 17.81
CA TYR A 36 2.56 -5.90 18.95
C TYR A 36 3.50 -6.68 19.87
N ASP A 37 3.09 -7.87 20.31
CA ASP A 37 3.86 -8.73 21.21
C ASP A 37 5.17 -9.14 20.54
N PHE A 38 5.15 -9.44 19.25
CA PHE A 38 6.35 -9.77 18.49
C PHE A 38 7.33 -8.59 18.40
N CYS A 39 6.85 -7.39 18.08
CA CYS A 39 7.68 -6.18 18.03
C CYS A 39 8.27 -5.81 19.41
N THR A 40 7.55 -6.09 20.49
CA THR A 40 7.95 -5.70 21.85
C THR A 40 8.74 -6.78 22.60
N ALA A 41 8.55 -8.07 22.29
CA ALA A 41 9.25 -9.18 22.95
C ALA A 41 10.77 -9.11 22.81
N VAL A 42 11.26 -8.58 21.68
CA VAL A 42 12.70 -8.42 21.43
C VAL A 42 13.25 -7.09 21.97
N SER A 43 12.39 -6.09 22.19
CA SER A 43 12.78 -4.82 22.85
C SER A 43 13.19 -5.01 24.31
N VAL A 44 12.72 -6.09 24.97
CA VAL A 44 12.95 -6.35 26.40
C VAL A 44 14.25 -7.11 26.68
N ASN A 45 14.93 -7.68 25.66
CA ASN A 45 16.13 -8.49 25.87
C ASN A 45 17.35 -8.04 25.03
N PRO A 46 18.20 -7.16 25.57
CA PRO A 46 19.59 -7.06 25.14
C PRO A 46 20.58 -7.89 25.97
N SER A 47 20.25 -8.31 27.21
CA SER A 47 21.24 -8.96 28.08
C SER A 47 20.70 -9.52 29.41
N THR A 48 20.02 -10.69 29.43
CA THR A 48 19.95 -11.55 30.64
C THR A 48 19.44 -12.97 30.32
N PRO A 49 20.01 -14.04 30.93
CA PRO A 49 19.56 -15.40 30.70
C PRO A 49 18.33 -15.76 31.56
N ALA A 50 17.39 -16.47 30.92
CA ALA A 50 16.30 -17.29 31.46
C ALA A 50 15.74 -17.00 32.87
N GLY A 51 14.50 -16.51 32.94
CA GLY A 51 13.69 -16.60 34.16
C GLY A 51 12.36 -15.83 34.12
N GLY A 52 11.27 -16.53 33.82
CA GLY A 52 9.98 -16.34 34.50
C GLY A 52 9.11 -15.10 34.25
N VAL A 53 7.93 -15.38 33.70
CA VAL A 53 6.61 -14.79 33.99
C VAL A 53 6.27 -13.40 33.40
N VAL A 54 5.14 -13.43 32.68
CA VAL A 54 4.37 -12.36 32.05
C VAL A 54 4.13 -11.17 32.99
N GLY A 55 4.69 -10.00 32.64
CA GLY A 55 4.41 -8.73 33.27
C GLY A 55 4.09 -7.66 32.23
N ARG A 56 2.86 -7.16 32.24
CA ARG A 56 2.36 -6.04 31.43
C ARG A 56 3.26 -4.81 31.64
N PRO A 57 3.81 -4.16 30.60
CA PRO A 57 4.66 -3.00 30.81
C PRO A 57 3.83 -1.81 31.31
N SER A 58 4.18 -1.31 32.50
CA SER A 58 3.72 -0.02 33.00
C SER A 58 4.22 1.08 32.08
N ARG A 59 3.31 1.97 31.65
CA ARG A 59 3.61 3.25 31.01
C ARG A 59 4.62 4.02 31.88
N SER A 60 5.88 4.03 31.48
CA SER A 60 6.87 4.97 32.00
C SER A 60 7.01 6.12 31.01
N GLY A 61 6.89 7.32 31.56
CA GLY A 61 6.66 8.57 30.83
C GLY A 61 7.80 8.98 29.91
N ALA A 62 7.41 9.90 29.01
CA ALA A 62 8.25 10.66 28.12
C ALA A 62 9.63 11.00 28.72
N ARG A 63 10.69 10.57 28.05
CA ARG A 63 11.96 11.27 28.05
C ARG A 63 12.39 11.49 26.61
N SER A 64 12.21 12.73 26.17
CA SER A 64 13.02 13.35 25.13
C SER A 64 14.49 13.07 25.46
N SER A 65 15.19 12.39 24.56
CA SER A 65 16.63 12.25 24.63
C SER A 65 17.17 12.70 23.27
N HIS A 66 17.59 13.97 23.22
CA HIS A 66 18.52 14.44 22.21
C HIS A 66 19.77 13.56 22.29
N LYS A 67 19.95 12.66 21.32
CA LYS A 67 21.23 11.99 21.09
C LYS A 67 21.96 12.76 19.99
N ASN A 68 23.04 13.42 20.38
CA ASN A 68 24.01 14.02 19.48
C ASN A 68 24.80 12.92 18.74
N TYR A 69 25.11 13.20 17.49
CA TYR A 69 25.91 12.38 16.58
C TYR A 69 27.32 12.13 17.13
N ASN A 70 27.74 10.87 17.09
CA ASN A 70 29.08 10.45 16.68
C ASN A 70 28.95 9.03 16.11
N ALA A 71 29.29 8.91 14.84
CA ALA A 71 29.30 7.65 14.11
C ALA A 71 30.42 6.76 14.62
N GLU A 72 30.08 5.55 15.05
CA GLU A 72 30.92 4.36 15.03
C GLU A 72 30.01 3.15 15.28
N ASP A 73 29.88 2.31 14.25
CA ASP A 73 29.26 0.97 14.24
C ASP A 73 27.92 0.85 14.99
N GLY A 74 26.83 1.17 14.28
CA GLY A 74 25.47 0.98 14.77
C GLY A 74 25.18 -0.50 15.01
N ALA A 75 25.28 -0.94 16.26
CA ALA A 75 24.83 -2.26 16.67
C ALA A 75 23.36 -2.41 16.25
N VAL A 76 23.10 -3.23 15.22
CA VAL A 76 21.76 -3.62 14.78
C VAL A 76 21.01 -4.10 16.00
N THR A 77 20.04 -3.30 16.46
CA THR A 77 19.32 -3.65 17.67
C THR A 77 18.42 -4.84 17.35
N GLY A 78 18.14 -5.72 18.31
CA GLY A 78 17.23 -6.85 18.07
C GLY A 78 15.86 -6.41 17.55
N THR A 79 15.45 -5.17 17.84
CA THR A 79 14.23 -4.57 17.29
C THR A 79 14.30 -4.24 15.81
N ASP A 80 15.49 -3.94 15.28
CA ASP A 80 15.67 -3.66 13.85
C ASP A 80 15.60 -4.95 13.05
N PHE A 81 16.22 -6.03 13.54
CA PHE A 81 16.15 -7.35 12.90
C PHE A 81 14.70 -7.84 12.76
N VAL A 82 13.91 -7.71 13.83
CA VAL A 82 12.49 -8.09 13.85
C VAL A 82 11.65 -7.28 12.86
N GLY A 83 11.87 -5.97 12.82
CA GLY A 83 11.15 -5.08 11.91
C GLY A 83 11.44 -5.41 10.45
N VAL A 84 12.72 -5.59 10.10
CA VAL A 84 13.17 -5.96 8.75
C VAL A 84 12.55 -7.29 8.32
N GLU A 85 12.60 -8.32 9.17
CA GLU A 85 12.10 -9.65 8.79
C GLU A 85 10.59 -9.65 8.59
N MET A 86 9.84 -8.97 9.47
CA MET A 86 8.39 -8.88 9.37
C MET A 86 7.94 -8.06 8.15
N TYR A 87 8.65 -6.97 7.84
CA TYR A 87 8.42 -6.17 6.66
C TYR A 87 8.70 -6.95 5.36
N ALA A 88 9.81 -7.70 5.33
CA ALA A 88 10.17 -8.54 4.19
C ALA A 88 9.13 -9.66 3.95
N LYS A 89 8.69 -10.36 5.01
CA LYS A 89 7.67 -11.41 4.89
C LYS A 89 6.32 -10.84 4.43
N LEU A 90 5.93 -9.65 4.90
CA LEU A 90 4.72 -8.95 4.44
C LEU A 90 4.82 -8.53 2.97
N THR A 91 5.98 -7.99 2.57
CA THR A 91 6.25 -7.61 1.18
C THR A 91 6.06 -8.81 0.24
N ALA A 92 6.71 -9.93 0.55
CA ALA A 92 6.60 -11.16 -0.22
C ALA A 92 5.16 -11.70 -0.29
N PHE A 93 4.41 -11.60 0.82
CA PHE A 93 3.00 -11.97 0.85
C PHE A 93 2.17 -11.14 -0.14
N ILE A 94 2.27 -9.81 -0.09
CA ILE A 94 1.49 -8.92 -0.95
C ILE A 94 1.89 -9.11 -2.42
N GLU A 95 3.18 -9.28 -2.71
CA GLU A 95 3.68 -9.60 -4.06
C GLU A 95 3.07 -10.89 -4.61
N SER A 96 3.05 -11.96 -3.79
CA SER A 96 2.47 -13.25 -4.21
C SER A 96 0.96 -13.16 -4.49
N TYR A 97 0.24 -12.30 -3.77
CA TYR A 97 -1.18 -12.09 -4.00
C TYR A 97 -1.46 -11.29 -5.27
N GLY A 98 -0.62 -10.28 -5.55
CA GLY A 98 -0.78 -9.40 -6.71
C GLY A 98 -0.51 -10.07 -8.06
N ALA A 99 0.18 -11.21 -8.10
CA ALA A 99 0.55 -11.90 -9.34
C ALA A 99 -0.56 -12.79 -9.95
N GLN A 100 -1.83 -12.57 -9.61
CA GLN A 100 -2.94 -13.34 -10.19
C GLN A 100 -3.33 -12.76 -11.57
N ASP A 101 -3.23 -13.58 -12.62
CA ASP A 101 -3.41 -13.20 -14.03
C ASP A 101 -4.75 -12.48 -14.31
N LEU A 102 -4.68 -11.31 -14.94
CA LEU A 102 -5.84 -10.63 -15.53
C LEU A 102 -6.05 -11.08 -16.98
N LEU A 103 -6.99 -11.99 -17.20
CA LEU A 103 -7.42 -12.41 -18.55
C LEU A 103 -8.95 -12.37 -18.67
N GLY A 104 -9.48 -11.61 -19.63
CA GLY A 104 -10.90 -11.70 -20.03
C GLY A 104 -11.52 -10.46 -20.68
N GLU A 105 -12.68 -10.66 -21.33
CA GLU A 105 -13.56 -9.62 -21.92
C GLU A 105 -14.17 -8.67 -20.87
N ASP A 106 -14.25 -9.09 -19.61
CA ASP A 106 -14.68 -8.27 -18.47
C ASP A 106 -13.51 -7.55 -17.77
N LEU A 107 -12.41 -7.26 -18.50
CA LEU A 107 -11.17 -6.70 -17.96
C LEU A 107 -11.41 -5.54 -16.99
N LEU A 108 -12.26 -4.58 -17.36
CA LEU A 108 -12.57 -3.41 -16.52
C LEU A 108 -13.31 -3.76 -15.24
N ARG A 109 -14.29 -4.66 -15.32
CA ARG A 109 -15.06 -5.09 -14.14
C ARG A 109 -14.18 -5.88 -13.19
N TYR A 110 -13.35 -6.76 -13.74
CA TYR A 110 -12.39 -7.52 -12.96
C TYR A 110 -11.36 -6.59 -12.31
N TYR A 111 -10.74 -5.69 -13.08
CA TYR A 111 -9.73 -4.76 -12.58
C TYR A 111 -10.27 -3.86 -11.47
N THR A 112 -11.43 -3.23 -11.67
CA THR A 112 -12.04 -2.34 -10.66
C THR A 112 -12.46 -3.09 -9.40
N THR A 113 -12.97 -4.32 -9.54
CA THR A 113 -13.32 -5.19 -8.40
C THR A 113 -12.07 -5.57 -7.62
N GLN A 114 -11.04 -6.10 -8.31
CA GLN A 114 -9.79 -6.48 -7.66
C GLN A 114 -9.11 -5.27 -6.99
N TRP A 115 -9.12 -4.11 -7.63
CA TRP A 115 -8.58 -2.89 -7.05
C TRP A 115 -9.30 -2.50 -5.76
N SER A 116 -10.64 -2.43 -5.79
CA SER A 116 -11.43 -2.06 -4.62
C SER A 116 -11.20 -3.03 -3.46
N GLU A 117 -11.12 -4.33 -3.76
CA GLU A 117 -10.92 -5.40 -2.79
C GLU A 117 -9.51 -5.35 -2.20
N PHE A 118 -8.49 -5.31 -3.06
CA PHE A 118 -7.09 -5.19 -2.66
C PHE A 118 -6.87 -3.95 -1.79
N ARG A 119 -7.42 -2.81 -2.21
CA ARG A 119 -7.34 -1.54 -1.48
C ARG A 119 -7.95 -1.65 -0.09
N PHE A 120 -9.13 -2.27 0.02
CA PHE A 120 -9.79 -2.47 1.30
C PHE A 120 -8.96 -3.39 2.22
N SER A 121 -8.55 -4.56 1.72
CA SER A 121 -7.72 -5.52 2.45
C SER A 121 -6.40 -4.89 2.89
N SER A 122 -5.75 -4.09 2.04
CA SER A 122 -4.52 -3.37 2.35
C SER A 122 -4.69 -2.39 3.52
N LYS A 123 -5.84 -1.70 3.63
CA LYS A 123 -6.14 -0.83 4.79
C LYS A 123 -6.33 -1.60 6.09
N VAL A 124 -6.97 -2.77 6.01
CA VAL A 124 -7.12 -3.64 7.18
C VAL A 124 -5.76 -4.12 7.66
N VAL A 125 -4.89 -4.55 6.74
CA VAL A 125 -3.52 -4.96 7.05
C VAL A 125 -2.68 -3.81 7.60
N ASP A 126 -2.78 -2.62 7.04
CA ASP A 126 -2.13 -1.42 7.59
C ASP A 126 -2.52 -1.18 9.06
N GLY A 127 -3.79 -1.42 9.41
CA GLY A 127 -4.27 -1.36 10.78
C GLY A 127 -3.69 -2.45 11.68
N ILE A 128 -3.66 -3.71 11.22
CA ILE A 128 -3.09 -4.86 11.96
C ILE A 128 -1.63 -4.59 12.31
N PHE A 129 -0.87 -4.03 11.37
CA PHE A 129 0.54 -3.71 11.55
C PHE A 129 0.80 -2.27 11.99
N SER A 130 -0.21 -1.56 12.50
CA SER A 130 -0.07 -0.13 12.84
C SER A 130 0.99 0.15 13.91
N TYR A 131 1.32 -0.83 14.77
CA TYR A 131 2.45 -0.72 15.69
C TYR A 131 3.80 -0.68 14.95
N LEU A 132 3.99 -1.57 13.97
CA LEU A 132 5.20 -1.61 13.13
C LEU A 132 5.36 -0.29 12.35
N ASN A 133 4.25 0.21 11.77
CA ASN A 133 4.20 1.52 11.11
C ASN A 133 4.69 2.66 12.01
N ARG A 134 4.24 2.70 13.27
CA ARG A 134 4.52 3.81 14.19
C ARG A 134 5.93 3.80 14.78
N HIS A 135 6.51 2.63 14.98
CA HIS A 135 7.73 2.48 15.81
C HIS A 135 8.97 2.04 15.06
N TRP A 136 8.83 1.20 14.04
CA TRP A 136 9.96 0.72 13.24
C TRP A 136 10.01 1.45 11.90
N ILE A 137 8.93 1.37 11.10
CA ILE A 137 8.88 2.00 9.76
C ILE A 137 9.13 3.51 9.83
N LYS A 138 8.49 4.20 10.77
CA LYS A 138 8.70 5.64 10.94
C LYS A 138 10.17 5.98 11.26
N ARG A 139 10.84 5.14 12.06
CA ARG A 139 12.25 5.34 12.42
C ARG A 139 13.16 5.16 11.21
N GLU A 140 12.98 4.07 10.47
CA GLU A 140 13.72 3.81 9.23
C GLU A 140 13.56 4.95 8.21
N LEU A 141 12.35 5.49 8.11
CA LEU A 141 12.06 6.60 7.23
C LEU A 141 12.73 7.91 7.70
N ASP A 142 12.73 8.18 9.01
CA ASP A 142 13.45 9.31 9.63
C ASP A 142 14.98 9.17 9.51
N GLU A 143 15.50 7.94 9.41
CA GLU A 143 16.92 7.62 9.18
C GLU A 143 17.33 7.71 7.70
N GLY A 144 16.38 8.05 6.80
CA GLY A 144 16.63 8.28 5.39
C GLY A 144 16.63 7.01 4.52
N ASN A 145 16.08 5.89 5.03
CA ASN A 145 15.95 4.67 4.26
C ASN A 145 14.79 4.78 3.24
N GLY A 146 15.10 5.32 2.05
CA GLY A 146 14.12 5.55 0.98
C GLY A 146 13.48 4.29 0.38
N ASN A 147 13.95 3.09 0.73
CA ASN A 147 13.38 1.84 0.24
C ASN A 147 12.24 1.30 1.12
N ILE A 148 11.93 1.98 2.23
CA ILE A 148 10.90 1.56 3.18
C ILE A 148 9.70 2.50 3.10
N TYR A 149 8.53 1.89 2.98
CA TYR A 149 7.24 2.58 2.92
C TYR A 149 6.33 2.16 4.06
N MET A 150 5.43 3.04 4.48
CA MET A 150 4.26 2.66 5.30
C MET A 150 3.50 1.54 4.61
N ILE A 151 2.88 0.64 5.39
CA ILE A 151 2.34 -0.63 4.85
C ILE A 151 1.27 -0.42 3.79
N TYR A 152 0.38 0.55 3.98
CA TYR A 152 -0.58 0.89 2.93
C TYR A 152 0.12 1.38 1.65
N THR A 153 1.13 2.24 1.77
CA THR A 153 1.92 2.74 0.64
C THR A 153 2.69 1.63 -0.06
N LEU A 154 3.31 0.72 0.71
CA LEU A 154 3.98 -0.47 0.18
C LEU A 154 3.01 -1.31 -0.67
N ALA A 155 1.79 -1.55 -0.19
CA ALA A 155 0.79 -2.30 -0.93
C ALA A 155 0.45 -1.62 -2.27
N LEU A 156 0.36 -0.29 -2.30
CA LEU A 156 0.12 0.49 -3.51
C LEU A 156 1.31 0.46 -4.48
N VAL A 157 2.54 0.53 -3.99
CA VAL A 157 3.77 0.38 -4.80
C VAL A 157 3.81 -1.02 -5.44
N ILE A 158 3.50 -2.06 -4.68
CA ILE A 158 3.45 -3.44 -5.18
C ILE A 158 2.35 -3.58 -6.24
N TRP A 159 1.15 -3.07 -5.99
CA TRP A 159 0.06 -3.06 -6.98
C TRP A 159 0.46 -2.35 -8.27
N LYS A 160 1.09 -1.17 -8.14
CA LYS A 160 1.58 -0.39 -9.28
C LYS A 160 2.55 -1.22 -10.12
N ARG A 161 3.54 -1.83 -9.47
CA ARG A 161 4.61 -2.58 -10.13
C ARG A 161 4.12 -3.87 -10.79
N ILE A 162 3.25 -4.63 -10.13
CA ILE A 162 2.83 -5.95 -10.61
C ILE A 162 1.64 -5.83 -11.56
N LEU A 163 0.59 -5.11 -11.18
CA LEU A 163 -0.68 -5.14 -11.91
C LEU A 163 -0.85 -3.98 -12.87
N PHE A 164 -0.61 -2.77 -12.37
CA PHE A 164 -0.87 -1.56 -13.14
C PHE A 164 0.05 -1.45 -14.34
N MET A 165 1.36 -1.68 -14.17
CA MET A 165 2.32 -1.54 -15.27
C MET A 165 2.06 -2.53 -16.42
N GLU A 166 1.52 -3.71 -16.12
CA GLU A 166 1.15 -4.72 -17.12
C GLU A 166 -0.19 -4.40 -17.80
N SER A 167 -1.18 -3.91 -17.04
CA SER A 167 -2.56 -3.75 -17.53
C SER A 167 -2.94 -2.33 -17.96
N LYS A 168 -2.12 -1.31 -17.64
CA LYS A 168 -2.43 0.12 -17.83
C LYS A 168 -2.94 0.47 -19.23
N GLU A 169 -2.31 -0.04 -20.28
CA GLU A 169 -2.69 0.30 -21.66
C GLU A 169 -4.06 -0.29 -21.98
N ARG A 170 -4.27 -1.58 -21.69
CA ARG A 170 -5.53 -2.28 -21.94
C ARG A 170 -6.68 -1.68 -21.13
N VAL A 171 -6.43 -1.34 -19.87
CA VAL A 171 -7.42 -0.72 -18.98
C VAL A 171 -7.77 0.68 -19.48
N THR A 172 -6.77 1.51 -19.83
CA THR A 172 -6.99 2.85 -20.37
C THR A 172 -7.82 2.80 -21.64
N ASP A 173 -7.48 1.89 -22.57
CA ASP A 173 -8.16 1.76 -23.86
C ASP A 173 -9.61 1.35 -23.68
N ALA A 174 -9.86 0.41 -22.77
CA ALA A 174 -11.21 -0.01 -22.44
C ALA A 174 -12.03 1.13 -21.81
N VAL A 175 -11.43 1.97 -20.94
CA VAL A 175 -12.11 3.15 -20.38
C VAL A 175 -12.44 4.17 -21.48
N LEU A 176 -11.50 4.45 -22.39
CA LEU A 176 -11.72 5.40 -23.49
C LEU A 176 -12.79 4.92 -24.47
N ASP A 177 -12.85 3.61 -24.73
CA ASP A 177 -13.91 3.02 -25.54
C ASP A 177 -15.28 3.17 -24.87
N LEU A 178 -15.39 2.97 -23.56
CA LEU A 178 -16.63 3.24 -22.82
C LEU A 178 -17.05 4.71 -22.94
N ILE A 179 -16.12 5.66 -22.79
CA ILE A 179 -16.41 7.09 -22.95
C ILE A 179 -16.90 7.40 -24.37
N ARG A 180 -16.28 6.80 -25.39
CA ARG A 180 -16.69 6.99 -26.77
C ARG A 180 -18.11 6.48 -27.02
N ARG A 181 -18.45 5.31 -26.48
CA ARG A 181 -19.82 4.75 -26.54
C ARG A 181 -20.83 5.65 -25.83
N GLU A 182 -20.47 6.23 -24.68
CA GLU A 182 -21.32 7.19 -23.99
C GLU A 182 -21.63 8.42 -24.85
N ARG A 183 -20.62 8.97 -25.55
CA ARG A 183 -20.80 10.11 -26.47
C ARG A 183 -21.75 9.79 -27.62
N ASN A 184 -21.74 8.54 -28.09
CA ASN A 184 -22.64 8.05 -29.13
C ASN A 184 -24.06 7.74 -28.61
N GLY A 185 -24.36 8.01 -27.33
CA GLY A 185 -25.69 7.85 -26.73
C GLY A 185 -25.93 6.50 -26.06
N GLU A 186 -24.92 5.63 -25.92
CA GLU A 186 -25.06 4.37 -25.21
C GLU A 186 -25.08 4.56 -23.69
N THR A 187 -25.85 3.74 -22.97
CA THR A 187 -25.82 3.74 -21.50
C THR A 187 -24.65 2.91 -20.99
N ILE A 188 -23.71 3.57 -20.32
CA ILE A 188 -22.50 2.91 -19.79
C ILE A 188 -22.46 2.89 -18.25
N PRO A 189 -21.75 1.92 -17.65
CA PRO A 189 -21.51 1.90 -16.21
C PRO A 189 -20.43 2.94 -15.82
N ARG A 190 -20.83 4.21 -15.64
CA ARG A 190 -19.93 5.33 -15.23
C ARG A 190 -19.09 5.04 -13.99
N LYS A 191 -19.57 4.15 -13.09
CA LYS A 191 -18.81 3.73 -11.91
C LYS A 191 -17.46 3.11 -12.29
N LEU A 192 -17.38 2.32 -13.36
CA LEU A 192 -16.12 1.70 -13.78
C LEU A 192 -15.07 2.74 -14.17
N ILE A 193 -15.49 3.80 -14.87
CA ILE A 193 -14.60 4.91 -15.24
C ILE A 193 -14.07 5.57 -13.98
N ARG A 194 -14.97 5.92 -13.05
CA ARG A 194 -14.61 6.54 -11.77
C ARG A 194 -13.63 5.68 -10.96
N ASP A 195 -13.92 4.39 -10.81
CA ASP A 195 -13.10 3.48 -10.01
C ASP A 195 -11.68 3.34 -10.61
N VAL A 196 -11.55 3.34 -11.95
CA VAL A 196 -10.24 3.37 -12.62
C VAL A 196 -9.52 4.70 -12.44
N THR A 197 -10.21 5.83 -12.60
CA THR A 197 -9.58 7.15 -12.41
C THR A 197 -9.14 7.37 -10.96
N ASP A 198 -9.96 6.96 -9.99
CA ASP A 198 -9.63 7.02 -8.56
C ASP A 198 -8.41 6.13 -8.25
N CYS A 199 -8.30 4.96 -8.89
CA CYS A 199 -7.11 4.12 -8.83
C CYS A 199 -5.86 4.84 -9.36
N TYR A 200 -5.93 5.47 -10.53
CA TYR A 200 -4.76 6.11 -11.16
C TYR A 200 -4.24 7.29 -10.32
N VAL A 201 -5.14 8.04 -9.68
CA VAL A 201 -4.77 9.12 -8.76
C VAL A 201 -4.14 8.56 -7.47
N GLU A 202 -4.69 7.47 -6.93
CA GLU A 202 -4.15 6.89 -5.68
C GLU A 202 -2.82 6.16 -5.89
N LEU A 203 -2.53 5.69 -7.11
CA LEU A 203 -1.23 5.14 -7.50
C LEU A 203 -0.17 6.21 -7.80
N GLY A 204 -0.54 7.49 -7.84
CA GLY A 204 0.36 8.63 -8.00
C GLY A 204 1.23 8.92 -6.77
N ILE A 205 1.56 7.91 -5.96
CA ILE A 205 2.48 8.07 -4.85
C ILE A 205 3.89 8.19 -5.42
N GLU A 206 4.58 9.26 -5.06
CA GLU A 206 5.99 9.42 -5.39
C GLU A 206 6.78 8.40 -4.57
N GLU A 207 7.51 7.52 -5.27
CA GLU A 207 8.49 6.61 -4.67
C GLU A 207 9.62 7.39 -3.95
N ASP A 208 9.76 8.69 -4.24
CA ASP A 208 10.80 9.58 -3.70
C ASP A 208 10.31 10.55 -2.58
N GLU A 209 9.06 10.44 -2.10
CA GLU A 209 8.55 11.28 -1.01
C GLU A 209 9.20 10.89 0.34
N THR A 210 10.43 11.35 0.54
CA THR A 210 11.09 11.36 1.86
C THR A 210 10.27 12.24 2.83
N PRO A 211 10.13 11.86 4.11
CA PRO A 211 9.31 12.59 5.08
C PRO A 211 9.81 14.02 5.34
N ASP A 212 11.08 14.30 5.03
CA ASP A 212 11.65 15.64 5.08
C ASP A 212 11.12 16.55 3.96
N GLN A 213 10.80 16.02 2.77
CA GLN A 213 10.15 16.82 1.72
C GLN A 213 8.70 17.19 2.06
N VAL A 214 7.99 16.34 2.80
CA VAL A 214 6.63 16.61 3.31
C VAL A 214 6.62 17.75 4.34
N ARG A 215 7.75 18.00 5.01
CA ARG A 215 7.89 19.08 6.00
C ARG A 215 8.29 20.43 5.42
N SER A 216 8.95 20.45 4.26
CA SER A 216 9.50 21.68 3.66
C SER A 216 8.88 22.09 2.31
N ALA A 217 8.24 21.19 1.57
CA ALA A 217 7.54 21.52 0.34
C ALA A 217 6.04 21.69 0.63
N GLN A 218 5.42 22.74 0.08
CA GLN A 218 3.97 22.73 -0.07
C GLN A 218 3.59 21.42 -0.77
N PRO A 219 2.63 20.63 -0.24
CA PRO A 219 2.24 19.37 -0.86
C PRO A 219 1.82 19.71 -2.29
N ASN A 220 2.62 19.34 -3.28
CA ASN A 220 2.30 19.61 -4.66
C ASN A 220 1.10 18.73 -5.00
N PRO A 221 -0.12 19.28 -5.14
CA PRO A 221 -1.29 18.45 -5.39
C PRO A 221 -1.18 17.70 -6.72
N ASN A 222 -0.29 18.16 -7.62
CA ASN A 222 -0.04 17.54 -8.92
C ASN A 222 0.88 16.32 -8.85
N ALA A 223 1.63 16.11 -7.76
CA ALA A 223 2.47 14.92 -7.58
C ALA A 223 1.61 13.64 -7.65
N LYS A 224 0.49 13.66 -6.93
CA LYS A 224 -0.52 12.58 -6.91
C LYS A 224 -1.26 12.39 -8.23
N LEU A 225 -1.22 13.38 -9.12
CA LEU A 225 -1.90 13.32 -10.40
C LEU A 225 -1.01 12.77 -11.52
N LYS A 226 0.30 12.60 -11.30
CA LYS A 226 1.24 12.24 -12.37
C LYS A 226 0.84 10.96 -13.12
N VAL A 227 0.49 9.90 -12.40
CA VAL A 227 0.05 8.62 -13.01
C VAL A 227 -1.25 8.81 -13.79
N TYR A 228 -2.19 9.59 -13.27
CA TYR A 228 -3.43 9.95 -13.99
C TYR A 228 -3.15 10.76 -15.25
N MET A 229 -2.29 11.78 -15.16
CA MET A 229 -1.92 12.65 -16.27
C MET A 229 -1.25 11.87 -17.39
N ASP A 230 -0.25 11.07 -17.04
CA ASP A 230 0.61 10.35 -17.99
C ASP A 230 -0.11 9.19 -18.67
N HIS A 231 -0.96 8.46 -17.93
CA HIS A 231 -1.57 7.23 -18.45
C HIS A 231 -3.03 7.37 -18.86
N PHE A 232 -3.76 8.38 -18.37
CA PHE A 232 -5.17 8.57 -18.72
C PHE A 232 -5.43 9.91 -19.42
N GLU A 233 -5.12 11.04 -18.77
CA GLU A 233 -5.54 12.37 -19.22
C GLU A 233 -4.99 12.72 -20.61
N ALA A 234 -3.70 12.50 -20.83
CA ALA A 234 -3.07 12.79 -22.12
C ALA A 234 -3.76 12.05 -23.28
N LYS A 235 -4.13 10.78 -23.07
CA LYS A 235 -4.82 9.98 -24.09
C LYS A 235 -6.28 10.40 -24.24
N PHE A 236 -6.96 10.66 -23.12
CA PHE A 236 -8.34 11.13 -23.10
C PHE A 236 -8.51 12.46 -23.85
N LEU A 237 -7.66 13.45 -23.59
CA LEU A 237 -7.73 14.77 -24.24
C LEU A 237 -7.54 14.63 -25.75
N ARG A 238 -6.51 13.89 -26.19
CA ARG A 238 -6.23 13.64 -27.61
C ARG A 238 -7.40 12.94 -28.31
N GLU A 239 -8.00 11.91 -27.71
CA GLU A 239 -9.15 11.24 -28.31
C GLU A 239 -10.42 12.11 -28.33
N THR A 240 -10.57 12.98 -27.34
CA THR A 240 -11.68 13.93 -27.26
C THR A 240 -11.58 15.02 -28.31
N GLU A 241 -10.38 15.57 -28.50
CA GLU A 241 -10.10 16.53 -29.58
C GLU A 241 -10.40 15.92 -30.95
N ASN A 242 -9.89 14.71 -31.22
CA ASN A 242 -10.16 14.00 -32.47
C ASN A 242 -11.65 13.72 -32.70
N TYR A 243 -12.38 13.34 -31.64
CA TYR A 243 -13.82 13.08 -31.73
C TYR A 243 -14.59 14.33 -32.17
N TYR A 244 -14.38 15.45 -31.48
CA TYR A 244 -15.09 16.70 -31.79
C TYR A 244 -14.62 17.36 -33.08
N ALA A 245 -13.35 17.21 -33.48
CA ALA A 245 -12.88 17.67 -34.78
C ALA A 245 -13.59 16.93 -35.93
N ASN A 246 -13.72 15.60 -35.83
CA ASN A 246 -14.43 14.79 -36.81
C ASN A 246 -15.93 15.08 -36.83
N GLU A 247 -16.54 15.25 -35.66
CA GLU A 247 -17.96 15.60 -35.54
C GLU A 247 -18.25 16.97 -36.15
N ALA A 248 -17.40 17.97 -35.89
CA ALA A 248 -17.50 19.30 -36.50
C ALA A 248 -17.35 19.25 -38.01
N GLN A 249 -16.41 18.45 -38.54
CA GLN A 249 -16.23 18.28 -39.98
C GLN A 249 -17.42 17.57 -40.65
N ALA A 250 -18.07 16.63 -39.96
CA ALA A 250 -19.25 15.93 -40.47
C ALA A 250 -20.52 16.79 -40.42
N PHE A 251 -20.55 17.81 -39.55
CA PHE A 251 -21.68 18.72 -39.38
C PHE A 251 -21.69 19.89 -40.37
N LEU A 252 -20.51 20.31 -40.85
CA LEU A 252 -20.32 21.37 -41.85
C LEU A 252 -20.54 20.87 -43.29
#